data_AF-A0A925R121-F1
#
_entry.id   AF-A0A925R121-F1
#
_cell.length_a   1.000
_cell.length_b   1.000
_cell.length_c   1.000
_cell.angle_alpha   90.00
_cell.angle_beta   90.00
_cell.angle_gamma   90.00
#
_symmetry.space_group_name_H-M   'P 1'
#
loop_
_entity.id
_entity.type
_entity.pdbx_description
1 polymer ?
#
loop_
_entity_poly.entity_id
_entity_poly.type
_entity_poly.pdbx_seq_one_letter_code
_entity_poly.pdbx_strand_id
1 'polypeptide(L)'
;ASPVWLPPPDAEPAQARLHRANLLRRDKSADASGRVSPQTLLQTTTDALLATGWKPAQVQHLTTDADHRASRTGEVYETLQELLPQLDPGEHVLRLGMGCGDMGIARLLVCAALTASQVKESKQPAMVLGAFPAFERFAVVVTPPVAPPADPAAAPAQAA
;
A
#
# COMPACT_ATOMS: atom_id res chain seq x y z
N ALA A 1 -11.48 25.29 13.61
CA ALA A 1 -12.66 24.48 13.25
C ALA A 1 -12.32 23.72 11.96
N SER A 2 -12.44 22.40 11.94
CA SER A 2 -12.30 21.65 10.69
C SER A 2 -13.44 22.02 9.74
N PRO A 3 -13.20 22.14 8.42
CA PRO A 3 -14.26 22.41 7.47
C PRO A 3 -15.32 21.30 7.54
N VAL A 4 -16.59 21.69 7.62
CA VAL A 4 -17.73 20.79 7.45
C VAL A 4 -17.86 20.55 5.95
N TRP A 5 -17.31 19.44 5.48
CA TRP A 5 -17.55 18.98 4.12
C TRP A 5 -18.99 18.45 4.05
N LEU A 6 -19.85 19.18 3.35
CA LEU A 6 -21.17 18.67 3.01
C LEU A 6 -20.97 17.49 2.06
N PRO A 7 -21.55 16.31 2.34
CA PRO A 7 -21.57 15.25 1.36
C PRO A 7 -22.32 15.76 0.12
N PRO A 8 -21.86 15.44 -1.11
CA PRO A 8 -22.65 15.71 -2.30
C PRO A 8 -24.04 15.08 -2.15
N PRO A 9 -25.10 15.74 -2.64
CA PRO A 9 -26.49 15.31 -2.43
C PRO A 9 -26.80 13.90 -2.98
N ASP A 10 -25.95 13.36 -3.86
CA ASP A 10 -26.04 12.01 -4.43
C ASP A 10 -24.78 11.16 -4.17
N ALA A 11 -24.08 11.39 -3.06
CA ALA A 11 -22.83 10.69 -2.78
C ALA A 11 -23.06 9.17 -2.69
N GLU A 12 -22.57 8.42 -3.68
CA GLU A 12 -22.54 6.97 -3.60
C GLU A 12 -21.80 6.52 -2.33
N PRO A 13 -22.24 5.43 -1.68
CA PRO A 13 -21.58 4.93 -0.48
C PRO A 13 -20.11 4.67 -0.77
N ALA A 14 -19.23 5.09 0.15
CA ALA A 14 -17.78 5.00 0.00
C ALA A 14 -17.38 3.55 -0.34
N GLN A 15 -16.89 3.33 -1.56
CA GLN A 15 -16.56 1.99 -2.06
C GLN A 15 -15.15 1.52 -1.65
N ALA A 16 -14.35 2.43 -1.11
CA ALA A 16 -13.02 2.16 -0.59
C ALA A 16 -12.72 3.08 0.60
N ARG A 17 -11.92 2.58 1.54
CA ARG A 17 -11.42 3.28 2.71
C ARG A 17 -9.91 3.38 2.59
N LEU A 18 -9.41 4.61 2.55
CA LEU A 18 -7.99 4.91 2.64
C LEU A 18 -7.59 4.97 4.13
N HIS A 19 -6.67 4.11 4.55
CA HIS A 19 -6.14 4.15 5.91
C HIS A 19 -5.07 5.24 6.05
N ARG A 20 -4.67 5.54 7.30
CA ARG A 20 -3.60 6.52 7.54
C ARG A 20 -2.33 6.05 6.83
N ALA A 21 -1.73 6.95 6.05
CA ALA A 21 -0.44 6.70 5.45
C ALA A 21 0.64 6.59 6.54
N ASN A 22 1.43 5.52 6.47
CA ASN A 22 2.64 5.42 7.26
C ASN A 22 3.83 5.94 6.44
N LEU A 23 4.72 6.70 7.07
CA LEU A 23 5.84 7.36 6.42
C LEU A 23 7.08 7.19 7.28
N LEU A 24 8.11 6.57 6.71
CA LEU A 24 9.43 6.47 7.29
C LEU A 24 10.47 7.07 6.34
N ARG A 25 11.65 7.35 6.90
CA ARG A 25 12.77 7.92 6.16
C ARG A 25 13.97 6.99 6.28
N ARG A 26 14.62 6.71 5.15
CA ARG A 26 15.89 6.00 5.08
C ARG A 26 17.00 6.83 5.74
N ASP A 27 17.96 6.14 6.31
CA ASP A 27 19.22 6.71 6.82
C ASP A 27 20.17 7.12 5.68
N LYS A 28 20.10 6.40 4.55
CA LYS A 28 20.92 6.62 3.36
C LYS A 28 20.05 6.76 2.11
N SER A 29 20.48 7.66 1.22
CA SER A 29 19.87 7.83 -0.10
C SER A 29 19.82 6.50 -0.85
N ALA A 30 18.67 6.18 -1.44
CA ALA A 30 18.51 5.05 -2.36
C ALA A 30 19.30 5.20 -3.67
N ASP A 31 19.94 6.36 -3.87
CA ASP A 31 20.80 6.66 -5.03
C ASP A 31 22.27 6.40 -4.71
N ALA A 32 22.61 6.26 -3.43
CA ALA A 32 23.99 6.04 -3.03
C ALA A 32 24.42 4.60 -3.31
N SER A 33 25.71 4.43 -3.62
CA SER A 33 26.28 3.12 -3.97
C SER A 33 26.17 2.09 -2.85
N GLY A 34 26.12 0.82 -3.22
CA GLY A 34 26.07 -0.31 -2.30
C GLY A 34 24.81 -1.16 -2.47
N ARG A 35 24.59 -2.07 -1.53
CA ARG A 35 23.45 -2.99 -1.55
C ARG A 35 22.15 -2.23 -1.31
N VAL A 36 21.14 -2.56 -2.11
CA VAL A 36 19.75 -2.13 -1.91
C VAL A 36 19.22 -2.79 -0.64
N SER A 37 18.67 -2.00 0.29
CA SER A 37 18.07 -2.51 1.52
C SER A 37 16.58 -2.18 1.52
N PRO A 38 15.68 -3.17 1.65
CA PRO A 38 14.23 -2.98 1.70
C PRO A 38 13.75 -2.57 3.09
N GLN A 39 14.61 -2.59 4.11
CA GLN A 39 14.23 -2.54 5.53
C GLN A 39 13.27 -1.40 5.87
N THR A 40 13.51 -0.18 5.36
CA THR A 40 12.62 0.97 5.63
C THR A 40 11.26 0.81 4.95
N LEU A 41 11.23 0.28 3.71
CA LEU A 41 9.98 0.04 2.98
C LEU A 41 9.20 -1.13 3.60
N LEU A 42 9.91 -2.21 3.96
CA LEU A 42 9.37 -3.34 4.70
C LEU A 42 8.73 -2.88 6.01
N GLN A 43 9.46 -2.13 6.84
CA GLN A 43 8.97 -1.64 8.12
C GLN A 43 7.72 -0.76 7.96
N THR A 44 7.76 0.22 7.05
CA THR A 44 6.60 1.10 6.86
C THR A 44 5.38 0.32 6.36
N THR A 45 5.59 -0.74 5.57
CA THR A 45 4.55 -1.62 5.04
C THR A 45 3.92 -2.48 6.13
N THR A 46 4.75 -3.12 6.96
CA THR A 46 4.32 -3.91 8.12
C THR A 46 3.46 -3.07 9.07
N ASP A 47 3.96 -1.89 9.44
CA ASP A 47 3.27 -0.98 10.35
C ASP A 47 1.92 -0.50 9.78
N ALA A 48 1.87 -0.23 8.47
CA ALA A 48 0.63 0.16 7.80
C ALA A 48 -0.41 -0.98 7.84
N LEU A 49 -0.01 -2.23 7.58
CA LEU A 49 -0.90 -3.39 7.67
C LEU A 49 -1.40 -3.62 9.10
N LEU A 50 -0.48 -3.62 10.08
CA LEU A 50 -0.80 -3.82 11.49
C LEU A 50 -1.88 -2.84 11.99
N ALA A 51 -1.81 -1.57 11.57
CA ALA A 51 -2.77 -0.55 11.96
C ALA A 51 -4.20 -0.80 11.44
N THR A 52 -4.38 -1.67 10.43
CA THR A 52 -5.70 -1.93 9.82
C THR A 52 -6.39 -3.20 10.32
N GLY A 53 -5.64 -4.12 10.93
CA GLY A 53 -6.12 -5.45 11.29
C GLY A 53 -6.32 -6.43 10.11
N TRP A 54 -6.06 -6.00 8.87
CA TRP A 54 -6.04 -6.89 7.70
C TRP A 54 -4.72 -7.65 7.63
N LYS A 55 -4.78 -8.92 7.21
CA LYS A 55 -3.61 -9.78 7.07
C LYS A 55 -2.93 -9.55 5.72
N PRO A 56 -1.59 -9.70 5.64
CA PRO A 56 -0.87 -9.59 4.37
C PRO A 56 -1.44 -10.49 3.27
N ALA A 57 -1.85 -11.73 3.61
CA ALA A 57 -2.44 -12.69 2.68
C ALA A 57 -3.79 -12.25 2.05
N GLN A 58 -4.43 -11.21 2.59
CA GLN A 58 -5.69 -10.66 2.09
C GLN A 58 -5.48 -9.50 1.11
N VAL A 59 -4.25 -9.00 0.99
CA VAL A 59 -3.90 -7.98 0.00
C VAL A 59 -3.80 -8.66 -1.37
N GLN A 60 -4.58 -8.17 -2.34
CA GLN A 60 -4.66 -8.75 -3.69
C GLN A 60 -3.92 -7.94 -4.75
N HIS A 61 -3.72 -6.65 -4.52
CA HIS A 61 -3.03 -5.76 -5.46
C HIS A 61 -2.12 -4.78 -4.75
N LEU A 62 -1.08 -4.36 -5.46
CA LEU A 62 -0.14 -3.36 -5.01
C LEU A 62 0.07 -2.34 -6.11
N THR A 63 -0.03 -1.05 -5.77
CA THR A 63 0.35 0.05 -6.66
C THR A 63 1.58 0.74 -6.10
N THR A 64 2.55 1.06 -6.94
CA THR A 64 3.76 1.76 -6.52
C THR A 64 4.20 2.85 -7.49
N ASP A 65 4.82 3.89 -6.96
CA ASP A 65 5.48 4.94 -7.73
C ASP A 65 6.92 4.57 -8.15
N ALA A 66 7.40 3.37 -7.81
CA ALA A 66 8.74 2.90 -8.17
C ALA A 66 8.94 2.87 -9.69
N ASP A 67 9.96 3.60 -10.15
CA ASP A 67 10.38 3.67 -11.54
C ASP A 67 11.38 2.54 -11.90
N HIS A 68 12.00 2.65 -13.07
CA HIS A 68 12.91 1.64 -13.62
C HIS A 68 14.23 1.48 -12.85
N ARG A 69 14.52 2.34 -11.87
CA ARG A 69 15.79 2.31 -11.15
C ARG A 69 15.88 1.06 -10.29
N ALA A 70 17.00 0.35 -10.40
CA ALA A 70 17.23 -0.92 -9.72
C ALA A 70 17.07 -0.80 -8.20
N SER A 71 17.45 0.32 -7.58
CA SER A 71 17.26 0.51 -6.15
C SER A 71 15.80 0.56 -5.73
N ARG A 72 14.93 1.26 -6.48
CA ARG A 72 13.49 1.34 -6.18
C ARG A 72 12.80 0.02 -6.43
N THR A 73 13.10 -0.56 -7.60
CA THR A 73 12.56 -1.84 -8.03
C THR A 73 12.94 -2.95 -7.06
N GLY A 74 14.21 -3.00 -6.63
CA GLY A 74 14.72 -3.98 -5.66
C GLY A 74 14.05 -3.85 -4.30
N GLU A 75 13.92 -2.63 -3.76
CA GLU A 75 13.22 -2.44 -2.48
C GLU A 75 11.77 -2.93 -2.51
N VAL A 76 11.04 -2.61 -3.59
CA VAL A 76 9.64 -3.05 -3.75
C VAL A 76 9.57 -4.57 -3.86
N TYR A 77 10.38 -5.19 -4.72
CA TYR A 77 10.31 -6.64 -4.93
C TYR A 77 10.80 -7.46 -3.73
N GLU A 78 11.82 -6.99 -3.01
CA GLU A 78 12.24 -7.66 -1.77
C GLU A 78 11.17 -7.51 -0.68
N THR A 79 10.55 -6.33 -0.54
CA THR A 79 9.42 -6.11 0.38
C THR A 79 8.22 -7.00 0.02
N LEU A 80 7.91 -7.12 -1.27
CA LEU A 80 6.84 -7.97 -1.79
C LEU A 80 7.10 -9.44 -1.46
N GLN A 81 8.30 -9.95 -1.74
CA GLN A 81 8.67 -11.34 -1.45
C GLN A 81 8.58 -11.66 0.04
N GLU A 82 8.93 -10.72 0.90
CA GLU A 82 8.96 -10.93 2.35
C GLU A 82 7.57 -10.84 3.00
N LEU A 83 6.72 -9.88 2.61
CA LEU A 83 5.41 -9.65 3.26
C LEU A 83 4.22 -10.17 2.47
N LEU A 84 4.32 -10.18 1.14
CA LEU A 84 3.21 -10.43 0.23
C LEU A 84 3.59 -11.48 -0.83
N PRO A 85 4.17 -12.65 -0.44
CA PRO A 85 4.72 -13.63 -1.37
C PRO A 85 3.67 -14.22 -2.32
N GLN A 86 2.39 -14.09 -2.01
CA GLN A 86 1.29 -14.54 -2.87
C GLN A 86 1.07 -13.65 -4.10
N LEU A 87 1.62 -12.43 -4.13
CA LEU A 87 1.42 -11.51 -5.24
C LEU A 87 2.45 -11.75 -6.35
N ASP A 88 1.96 -12.15 -7.51
CA ASP A 88 2.75 -12.14 -8.75
C ASP A 88 3.09 -10.68 -9.17
N PRO A 89 4.37 -10.33 -9.37
CA PRO A 89 4.79 -8.98 -9.76
C PRO A 89 4.30 -8.49 -11.14
N GLY A 90 4.00 -9.39 -12.06
CA GLY A 90 3.53 -9.05 -13.41
C GLY A 90 2.04 -8.80 -13.47
N GLU A 91 1.26 -9.52 -12.66
CA GLU A 91 -0.21 -9.47 -12.67
C GLU A 91 -0.79 -8.58 -11.56
N HIS A 92 -0.20 -8.59 -10.36
CA HIS A 92 -0.80 -7.96 -9.19
C HIS A 92 -0.17 -6.62 -8.81
N VAL A 93 0.95 -6.24 -9.44
CA VAL A 93 1.72 -5.05 -9.09
C VAL A 93 1.69 -4.00 -10.21
N LEU A 94 0.97 -2.90 -9.98
CA LEU A 94 0.97 -1.75 -10.86
C LEU A 94 2.10 -0.76 -10.52
N ARG A 95 3.09 -0.63 -11.41
CA ARG A 95 4.24 0.26 -11.24
C ARG A 95 4.06 1.56 -12.04
N LEU A 96 3.39 2.54 -11.45
CA LEU A 96 3.11 3.81 -12.13
C LEU A 96 4.37 4.58 -12.51
N GLY A 97 5.43 4.51 -11.70
CA GLY A 97 6.71 5.14 -12.02
C GLY A 97 7.35 4.62 -13.32
N MET A 98 7.00 3.41 -13.77
CA MET A 98 7.46 2.88 -15.06
C MET A 98 6.80 3.57 -16.26
N GLY A 99 5.50 3.90 -16.15
CA GLY A 99 4.74 4.50 -17.25
C GLY A 99 4.70 6.03 -17.22
N CYS A 100 4.65 6.61 -16.01
CA CYS A 100 4.44 8.04 -15.81
C CYS A 100 5.71 8.80 -15.40
N GLY A 101 6.79 8.10 -15.03
CA GLY A 101 8.00 8.73 -14.48
C GLY A 101 7.73 9.46 -13.17
N ASP A 102 8.35 10.63 -12.98
CA ASP A 102 8.12 11.47 -11.80
C ASP A 102 6.80 12.23 -11.90
N MET A 103 5.86 11.92 -11.01
CA MET A 103 4.57 12.60 -10.89
C MET A 103 4.58 13.73 -9.84
N GLY A 104 5.75 14.04 -9.25
CA GLY A 104 5.91 15.08 -8.24
C GLY A 104 4.99 14.85 -7.03
N ILE A 105 4.30 15.92 -6.61
CA ILE A 105 3.37 15.89 -5.48
C ILE A 105 2.12 15.02 -5.74
N ALA A 106 1.78 14.76 -7.00
CA ALA A 106 0.58 14.01 -7.35
C ALA A 106 0.74 12.50 -7.13
N ARG A 107 1.98 11.99 -7.00
CA ARG A 107 2.27 10.55 -6.99
C ARG A 107 1.42 9.76 -6.00
N LEU A 108 1.31 10.23 -4.75
CA LEU A 108 0.57 9.53 -3.70
C LEU A 108 -0.92 9.47 -4.04
N LEU A 109 -1.48 10.59 -4.50
CA LEU A 109 -2.90 10.69 -4.81
C LEU A 109 -3.25 9.83 -6.03
N VAL A 110 -2.40 9.80 -7.06
CA VAL A 110 -2.61 8.97 -8.25
C VAL A 110 -2.54 7.48 -7.89
N CYS A 111 -1.51 7.06 -7.14
CA CYS A 111 -1.42 5.68 -6.68
C CYS A 111 -2.64 5.30 -5.83
N ALA A 112 -3.01 6.12 -4.85
CA ALA A 112 -4.14 5.85 -3.97
C ALA A 112 -5.48 5.81 -4.72
N ALA A 113 -5.69 6.69 -5.70
CA ALA A 113 -6.91 6.70 -6.51
C ALA A 113 -7.05 5.43 -7.35
N LEU A 114 -5.95 4.97 -7.98
CA LEU A 114 -5.95 3.74 -8.77
C LEU A 114 -6.16 2.50 -7.89
N THR A 115 -5.48 2.44 -6.74
CA THR A 115 -5.69 1.36 -5.76
C THR A 115 -7.13 1.37 -5.23
N ALA A 116 -7.72 2.54 -4.95
CA ALA A 116 -9.12 2.64 -4.54
C ALA A 116 -10.09 2.14 -5.62
N SER A 117 -9.79 2.38 -6.90
CA SER A 117 -10.56 1.81 -8.02
C SER A 117 -10.48 0.29 -8.03
N GLN A 118 -9.28 -0.29 -7.87
CA GLN A 118 -9.09 -1.75 -7.80
C GLN A 118 -9.84 -2.36 -6.61
N VAL A 119 -9.83 -1.70 -5.45
CA VAL A 119 -10.58 -2.14 -4.26
C VAL A 119 -12.09 -2.06 -4.49
N LYS A 120 -12.57 -1.00 -5.17
CA LYS A 120 -13.99 -0.85 -5.52
C LYS A 120 -14.46 -2.01 -6.40
N GLU A 121 -13.64 -2.46 -7.34
CA GLU A 121 -13.96 -3.54 -8.28
C GLU A 121 -13.82 -4.93 -7.62
N SER A 122 -12.68 -5.22 -7.01
CA SER A 122 -12.37 -6.53 -6.45
C SER A 122 -13.08 -6.82 -5.11
N LYS A 123 -13.49 -5.78 -4.38
CA LYS A 123 -13.95 -5.87 -2.98
C LYS A 123 -12.92 -6.55 -2.06
N GLN A 124 -11.63 -6.42 -2.38
CA GLN A 124 -10.53 -6.95 -1.58
C GLN A 124 -9.55 -5.84 -1.19
N PRO A 125 -8.80 -5.98 -0.08
CA PRO A 125 -7.72 -5.06 0.26
C PRO A 125 -6.65 -4.96 -0.82
N ALA A 126 -6.09 -3.77 -0.95
CA ALA A 126 -4.95 -3.49 -1.78
C ALA A 126 -4.02 -2.48 -1.10
N MET A 127 -2.84 -2.27 -1.67
CA MET A 127 -1.79 -1.49 -1.04
C MET A 127 -1.16 -0.49 -2.00
N VAL A 128 -0.76 0.66 -1.44
CA VAL A 128 0.11 1.62 -2.09
C VAL A 128 1.48 1.60 -1.42
N LEU A 129 2.55 1.44 -2.21
CA LEU A 129 3.93 1.62 -1.75
C LEU A 129 4.62 2.79 -2.46
N GLY A 130 5.18 3.70 -1.68
CA GLY A 130 6.01 4.79 -2.15
C GLY A 130 7.49 4.52 -1.98
N ALA A 131 8.24 4.50 -3.08
CA ALA A 131 9.68 4.30 -3.10
C ALA A 131 10.44 5.29 -4.01
N PHE A 132 9.74 6.10 -4.82
CA PHE A 132 10.39 7.00 -5.79
C PHE A 132 11.46 7.93 -5.19
N PRO A 133 11.19 8.68 -4.10
CA PRO A 133 12.18 9.61 -3.52
C PRO A 133 13.45 8.93 -3.03
N ALA A 134 14.51 9.72 -2.89
CA ALA A 134 15.79 9.22 -2.40
C ALA A 134 15.73 8.68 -0.96
N PHE A 135 14.86 9.22 -0.10
CA PHE A 135 14.86 8.88 1.33
C PHE A 135 13.51 8.39 1.84
N GLU A 136 12.41 8.97 1.38
CA GLU A 136 11.08 8.74 1.93
C GLU A 136 10.52 7.41 1.45
N ARG A 137 10.00 6.61 2.39
CA ARG A 137 9.20 5.41 2.10
C ARG A 137 7.86 5.54 2.77
N PHE A 138 6.80 5.30 2.03
CA PHE A 138 5.47 5.30 2.60
C PHE A 138 4.71 4.06 2.19
N ALA A 139 3.76 3.67 3.02
CA ALA A 139 2.79 2.63 2.71
C ALA A 139 1.40 3.09 3.11
N VAL A 140 0.42 2.75 2.27
CA VAL A 140 -1.00 2.98 2.57
C VAL A 140 -1.78 1.73 2.23
N VAL A 141 -2.60 1.28 3.16
CA VAL A 141 -3.56 0.21 2.89
C VAL A 141 -4.86 0.85 2.43
N VAL A 142 -5.48 0.27 1.40
CA VAL A 142 -6.80 0.64 0.92
C VAL A 142 -7.69 -0.59 1.06
N THR A 143 -8.84 -0.43 1.71
CA THR A 143 -9.73 -1.57 1.99
C THR A 143 -11.14 -1.28 1.52
N PRO A 144 -11.95 -2.31 1.28
CA PRO A 144 -13.40 -2.12 1.21
C PRO A 144 -13.92 -1.45 2.50
N PRO A 145 -15.11 -0.83 2.48
CA PRO A 145 -15.71 -0.17 3.65
C PRO A 145 -16.29 -1.15 4.69
N VAL A 146 -15.80 -2.40 4.73
CA VAL A 146 -16.20 -3.44 5.68
C VAL A 146 -15.04 -3.74 6.65
N ALA A 147 -15.37 -4.20 7.85
CA ALA A 147 -14.37 -4.65 8.82
C ALA A 147 -13.56 -5.83 8.26
N PRO A 148 -12.28 -5.99 8.65
CA PRO A 148 -11.52 -7.17 8.31
C PRO A 148 -12.28 -8.44 8.77
N PRO A 149 -12.28 -9.52 7.99
CA PRO A 149 -12.86 -10.79 8.38
C PRO A 149 -12.29 -11.23 9.73
N ALA A 150 -13.15 -11.68 10.64
CA ALA A 150 -12.70 -12.29 11.88
C ALA A 150 -11.85 -13.52 11.56
N ASP A 151 -10.79 -13.71 12.32
CA ASP A 151 -9.90 -14.85 12.13
C ASP A 151 -10.64 -16.14 12.50
N PRO A 152 -10.85 -17.11 11.59
CA PRO A 152 -11.52 -18.36 11.93
C PRO A 152 -10.77 -19.14 13.03
N ALA A 153 -9.46 -18.90 13.21
CA ALA A 153 -8.66 -19.47 14.29
C ALA A 153 -8.87 -18.81 15.67
N ALA A 154 -9.57 -17.67 15.73
CA ALA A 154 -9.89 -16.96 16.98
C ALA A 154 -11.29 -17.31 17.52
N ALA A 155 -11.99 -18.29 16.94
CA ALA A 155 -13.23 -18.80 17.52
C ALA A 155 -12.95 -19.30 18.95
N PRO A 156 -13.73 -18.87 19.96
CA PRO A 156 -13.53 -19.35 21.32
C PRO A 156 -13.70 -20.87 21.31
N ALA A 157 -12.73 -21.57 21.90
CA ALA A 157 -12.86 -23.00 22.17
C ALA A 157 -14.20 -23.19 22.90
N GLN A 158 -15.16 -23.80 22.22
CA GLN A 158 -16.45 -24.15 22.82
C GLN A 158 -16.14 -25.10 23.98
N ALA A 159 -16.40 -24.64 25.20
CA ALA A 159 -16.25 -25.44 26.40
C ALA A 159 -17.19 -26.64 26.29
N ALA A 160 -16.59 -27.83 26.27
CA ALA A 160 -17.27 -29.12 26.39
C ALA A 160 -17.62 -29.41 27.86
#